data_AF-A0A1X2GA69-F1
#
_entry.id   AF-A0A1X2GA69-F1
#
_cell.length_a   1.000
_cell.length_b   1.000
_cell.length_c   1.000
_cell.angle_alpha   90.00
_cell.angle_beta   90.00
_cell.angle_gamma   90.00
#
_symmetry.space_group_name_H-M   'P 1'
#
loop_
_entity.id
_entity.type
_entity.pdbx_description
1 polymer ?
#
loop_
_entity_poly.entity_id
_entity_poly.type
_entity_poly.pdbx_seq_one_letter_code
_entity_poly.pdbx_strand_id
1 'polypeptide(L)'
;MKPKYAAKPVNDRISTYWFKPMDKRVPLIMIKPEDLPRELITDLSSYRDSIVETAILHWPIHSLLPFGRFLQVIRPVGDRQTEQHALLTEHNIFDVPFDDFHDARKFALIH
;
A
#
# COMPACT_ATOMS: atom_id res chain seq x y z
N MET A 1 15.35 33.64 -3.60
CA MET A 1 15.28 32.45 -2.72
C MET A 1 14.52 31.38 -3.50
N LYS A 2 15.20 30.39 -4.08
CA LYS A 2 14.55 29.34 -4.91
C LYS A 2 14.16 28.15 -4.01
N PRO A 3 12.99 27.52 -4.19
CA PRO A 3 12.61 26.35 -3.39
C PRO A 3 13.63 25.23 -3.61
N LYS A 4 14.16 24.69 -2.50
CA LYS A 4 15.27 23.72 -2.48
C LYS A 4 14.86 22.29 -2.87
N TYR A 5 13.60 22.05 -3.16
CA TYR A 5 13.07 20.75 -3.55
C TYR A 5 12.10 20.93 -4.73
N ALA A 6 12.66 21.11 -5.94
CA ALA A 6 11.90 20.83 -7.14
C ALA A 6 11.78 19.30 -7.24
N ALA A 7 10.54 18.78 -7.25
CA ALA A 7 10.29 17.37 -7.52
C ALA A 7 10.95 17.01 -8.87
N LYS A 8 11.97 16.16 -8.82
CA LYS A 8 12.58 15.61 -10.04
C LYS A 8 11.49 14.79 -10.73
N PRO A 9 11.22 15.00 -12.03
CA PRO A 9 10.28 14.14 -12.75
C PRO A 9 10.74 12.69 -12.57
N VAL A 10 9.82 11.84 -12.11
CA VAL A 10 10.12 10.42 -11.97
C VAL A 10 10.55 9.90 -13.33
N ASN A 11 11.79 9.44 -13.35
CA ASN A 11 12.44 8.84 -14.49
C ASN A 11 11.55 7.67 -14.98
N ASP A 12 11.23 7.60 -16.27
CA ASP A 12 10.52 6.48 -16.94
C ASP A 12 11.26 5.11 -16.81
N ARG A 13 12.25 5.01 -15.92
CA ARG A 13 13.13 3.87 -15.70
C ARG A 13 12.94 3.19 -14.34
N ILE A 14 12.05 3.67 -13.47
CA ILE A 14 11.75 2.94 -12.22
C ILE A 14 10.82 1.77 -12.57
N SER A 15 11.39 0.57 -12.63
CA SER A 15 10.65 -0.64 -13.02
C SER A 15 9.93 -1.30 -11.85
N THR A 16 10.23 -0.95 -10.59
CA THR A 16 9.75 -1.70 -9.42
C THR A 16 9.67 -0.84 -8.17
N TYR A 17 8.57 -0.99 -7.43
CA TYR A 17 8.35 -0.42 -6.11
C TYR A 17 8.26 -1.54 -5.07
N TRP A 18 8.61 -1.21 -3.82
CA TRP A 18 8.60 -2.15 -2.71
C TRP A 18 7.68 -1.62 -1.62
N PHE A 19 6.72 -2.45 -1.22
CA PHE A 19 5.95 -2.24 -0.01
C PHE A 19 6.60 -2.98 1.16
N LYS A 20 6.78 -2.25 2.27
CA LYS A 20 7.31 -2.78 3.52
C LYS A 20 6.15 -2.98 4.51
N PRO A 21 5.77 -4.23 4.81
CA PRO A 21 4.74 -4.52 5.80
C PRO A 21 5.13 -4.07 7.22
N MET A 22 4.13 -3.84 8.07
CA MET A 22 4.35 -3.54 9.50
C MET A 22 4.63 -4.83 10.29
N ASP A 23 3.90 -5.91 10.00
CA ASP A 23 4.25 -7.25 10.50
C ASP A 23 5.55 -7.76 9.86
N LYS A 24 6.60 -7.90 10.69
CA LYS A 24 7.94 -8.35 10.29
C LYS A 24 7.99 -9.79 9.77
N ARG A 25 6.93 -10.58 9.98
CA ARG A 25 6.84 -11.95 9.47
C ARG A 25 6.45 -11.97 7.99
N VAL A 26 5.84 -10.90 7.50
CA VAL A 26 5.46 -10.76 6.10
C VAL A 26 6.68 -10.26 5.30
N PRO A 27 7.05 -10.91 4.19
CA PRO A 27 8.17 -10.48 3.37
C PRO A 27 7.87 -9.14 2.67
N LEU A 28 8.92 -8.49 2.15
CA LEU A 28 8.77 -7.34 1.26
C LEU A 28 7.90 -7.72 0.05
N ILE A 29 6.96 -6.85 -0.31
CA ILE A 29 6.03 -7.09 -1.42
C ILE A 29 6.47 -6.23 -2.60
N MET A 30 6.60 -6.85 -3.76
CA MET A 30 6.89 -6.15 -5.01
C MET A 30 5.60 -5.57 -5.60
N ILE A 31 5.61 -4.29 -5.96
CA ILE A 31 4.50 -3.62 -6.64
C ILE A 31 5.01 -3.05 -7.96
N LYS A 32 4.27 -3.31 -9.05
CA LYS A 32 4.58 -2.76 -10.36
C LYS A 32 4.14 -1.30 -10.45
N PRO A 33 4.83 -0.46 -11.25
CA PRO A 33 4.40 0.91 -11.51
C PRO A 33 2.97 1.00 -12.07
N GLU A 34 2.54 0.01 -12.86
CA GLU A 34 1.18 -0.04 -13.43
C GLU A 34 0.08 -0.15 -12.37
N ASP A 35 0.39 -0.76 -11.22
CA ASP A 35 -0.54 -1.01 -10.12
C ASP A 35 -0.52 0.10 -9.06
N LEU A 36 0.22 1.19 -9.30
CA LEU A 36 0.34 2.33 -8.41
C LEU A 36 -0.39 3.56 -8.98
N PRO A 37 -1.01 4.38 -8.11
CA PRO A 37 -1.56 5.66 -8.55
C PRO A 37 -0.44 6.58 -9.06
N ARG A 38 -0.70 7.30 -10.15
CA ARG A 38 0.28 8.19 -10.82
C ARG A 38 0.74 9.31 -9.88
N GLU A 39 -0.13 9.76 -9.00
CA GLU A 39 0.12 10.77 -7.98
C GLU A 39 1.22 10.30 -7.02
N LEU A 40 1.17 9.02 -6.61
CA LEU A 40 2.13 8.44 -5.69
C LEU A 40 3.49 8.15 -6.36
N ILE A 41 3.46 7.79 -7.64
CA ILE A 41 4.68 7.70 -8.46
C ILE A 41 5.34 9.09 -8.55
N THR A 42 4.57 10.14 -8.80
CA THR A 42 5.09 11.50 -9.03
C THR A 42 5.67 12.13 -7.76
N ASP A 43 5.02 11.93 -6.61
CA ASP A 43 5.46 12.45 -5.32
C ASP A 43 5.42 11.40 -4.21
N LEU A 44 6.39 10.49 -4.23
CA LEU A 44 6.58 9.50 -3.17
C LEU A 44 6.95 10.14 -1.81
N SER A 45 7.48 11.37 -1.82
CA SER A 45 7.96 12.04 -0.61
C SER A 45 6.82 12.51 0.27
N SER A 46 5.68 12.91 -0.32
CA SER A 46 4.47 13.29 0.41
C SER A 46 3.87 12.15 1.24
N TYR A 47 4.09 10.89 0.83
CA TYR A 47 3.56 9.69 1.48
C TYR A 47 4.53 9.04 2.47
N ARG A 48 5.71 9.65 2.72
CA ARG A 48 6.76 9.07 3.57
C ARG A 48 6.27 8.68 4.96
N ASP A 49 5.41 9.50 5.55
CA ASP A 49 4.88 9.32 6.89
C ASP A 49 3.43 8.83 6.87
N SER A 50 2.99 8.15 5.81
CA SER A 50 1.62 7.62 5.66
C SER A 50 1.59 6.09 5.68
N ILE A 51 0.56 5.53 6.32
CA ILE A 51 0.25 4.11 6.22
C ILE A 51 -0.54 3.88 4.93
N VAL A 52 -0.10 2.91 4.14
CA VAL A 52 -0.75 2.48 2.91
C VAL A 52 -1.20 1.04 3.03
N GLU A 53 -2.33 0.74 2.42
CA GLU A 53 -2.91 -0.58 2.35
C GLU A 53 -2.53 -1.24 1.03
N THR A 54 -2.09 -2.49 1.09
CA THR A 54 -1.73 -3.28 -0.09
C THR A 54 -2.23 -4.70 0.05
N ALA A 55 -2.48 -5.36 -1.08
CA ALA A 55 -2.86 -6.76 -1.13
C ALA A 55 -1.82 -7.56 -1.91
N ILE A 56 -1.50 -8.76 -1.43
CA ILE A 56 -0.77 -9.74 -2.22
C ILE A 56 -1.69 -10.22 -3.35
N LEU A 57 -1.18 -10.31 -4.57
CA LEU A 57 -1.93 -10.81 -5.72
C LEU A 57 -1.52 -12.23 -6.06
N HIS A 58 -0.22 -12.47 -6.15
CA HIS A 58 0.32 -13.79 -6.47
C HIS A 58 1.73 -13.96 -5.93
N TRP A 59 2.05 -15.18 -5.53
CA TRP A 59 3.41 -15.58 -5.15
C TRP A 59 3.84 -16.76 -6.01
N PRO A 60 4.51 -16.48 -7.16
CA PRO A 60 5.02 -17.53 -8.02
C PRO A 60 6.07 -18.37 -7.30
N ILE A 61 6.06 -19.70 -7.53
CA ILE A 61 6.98 -20.64 -6.88
C ILE A 61 8.47 -20.36 -7.16
N HIS A 62 8.78 -19.65 -8.25
CA HIS A 62 10.14 -19.26 -8.63
C HIS A 62 10.55 -17.88 -8.08
N SER A 63 9.66 -17.19 -7.34
CA SER A 63 9.91 -15.87 -6.81
C SER A 63 10.26 -15.92 -5.33
N LEU A 64 11.30 -15.18 -4.94
CA LEU A 64 11.66 -14.99 -3.53
C LEU A 64 10.62 -14.12 -2.80
N LEU A 65 9.99 -13.18 -3.50
CA LEU A 65 9.11 -12.17 -2.93
C LEU A 65 7.75 -12.18 -3.65
N PRO A 66 6.64 -11.98 -2.90
CA PRO A 66 5.31 -11.91 -3.50
C PRO A 66 5.13 -10.62 -4.32
N PHE A 67 4.18 -10.68 -5.24
CA PHE A 67 3.70 -9.53 -5.99
C PHE A 67 2.39 -9.06 -5.41
N GLY A 68 2.22 -7.75 -5.27
CA GLY A 68 1.00 -7.15 -4.75
C GLY A 68 0.57 -5.94 -5.56
N ARG A 69 -0.61 -5.43 -5.19
CA ARG A 69 -1.15 -4.16 -5.68
C ARG A 69 -1.36 -3.18 -4.56
N PHE A 70 -1.28 -1.91 -4.91
CA PHE A 70 -1.71 -0.83 -4.03
C PHE A 70 -3.24 -0.80 -3.93
N LEU A 71 -3.76 -0.55 -2.73
CA LEU A 71 -5.20 -0.36 -2.51
C LEU A 71 -5.52 1.11 -2.23
N GLN A 72 -5.07 1.63 -1.09
CA GLN A 72 -5.36 3.00 -0.68
C GLN A 72 -4.36 3.55 0.34
N VAL A 73 -4.36 4.86 0.52
CA VAL A 73 -3.65 5.52 1.62
C VAL A 73 -4.63 5.70 2.78
N ILE A 74 -4.29 5.19 3.96
CA ILE A 74 -5.19 5.25 5.12
C ILE A 74 -5.11 6.63 5.78
N ARG A 75 -3.90 7.10 6.15
CA ARG A 75 -3.60 8.41 6.79
C ARG A 75 -2.14 8.46 7.32
N PRO A 76 -1.68 9.58 7.94
CA PRO A 76 -0.34 9.63 8.55
C PRO A 76 -0.16 8.67 9.74
N VAL A 77 1.07 8.18 9.88
CA VAL A 77 1.54 7.35 10.99
C VAL A 77 1.36 8.09 12.31
N GLY A 78 0.93 7.37 13.35
CA GLY A 78 0.77 7.92 14.70
C GLY A 78 -0.59 8.57 15.01
N ASP A 79 -1.48 8.71 14.02
CA ASP A 79 -2.89 9.01 14.31
C ASP A 79 -3.61 7.75 14.82
N ARG A 80 -4.34 7.88 15.94
CA ARG A 80 -5.01 6.75 16.61
C ARG A 80 -5.96 6.01 15.67
N GLN A 81 -6.71 6.74 14.86
CA GLN A 81 -7.69 6.15 13.96
C GLN A 81 -7.02 5.39 12.81
N THR A 82 -5.88 5.89 12.31
CA THR A 82 -5.06 5.20 11.31
C THR A 82 -4.52 3.88 11.83
N GLU A 83 -3.91 3.89 13.02
CA GLU A 83 -3.34 2.68 13.63
C GLU A 83 -4.43 1.64 13.93
N GLN A 84 -5.58 2.10 14.45
CA GLN A 84 -6.74 1.22 14.68
C GLN A 84 -7.20 0.57 13.37
N HIS A 85 -7.38 1.34 12.31
CA HIS A 85 -7.82 0.81 11.02
C HIS A 85 -6.79 -0.18 10.45
N ALA A 86 -5.49 0.15 10.49
CA ALA A 86 -4.43 -0.72 10.01
C ALA A 86 -4.39 -2.06 10.76
N LEU A 87 -4.56 -2.04 12.08
CA LEU A 87 -4.63 -3.26 12.91
C LEU A 87 -5.83 -4.13 12.54
N LEU A 88 -7.01 -3.53 12.35
CA LEU A 88 -8.22 -4.26 11.96
C LEU A 88 -8.03 -4.92 10.59
N THR A 89 -7.47 -4.19 9.63
CA THR A 89 -7.18 -4.68 8.29
C THR A 89 -6.14 -5.80 8.29
N GLU A 90 -5.04 -5.70 9.06
CA GLU A 90 -4.03 -6.77 9.18
C GLU A 90 -4.63 -8.08 9.72
N HIS A 91 -5.67 -7.99 10.55
CA HIS A 91 -6.39 -9.13 11.12
C HIS A 91 -7.65 -9.52 10.34
N ASN A 92 -7.89 -8.90 9.18
CA ASN A 92 -9.05 -9.16 8.34
C ASN A 92 -10.39 -8.97 9.09
N ILE A 93 -10.42 -7.97 9.98
CA ILE A 93 -11.59 -7.54 10.75
C ILE A 93 -12.21 -6.34 10.03
N PHE A 94 -13.50 -6.45 9.71
CA PHE A 94 -14.24 -5.41 9.01
C PHE A 94 -15.05 -4.57 10.00
N ASP A 95 -14.72 -3.29 10.12
CA ASP A 95 -15.45 -2.31 10.94
C ASP A 95 -16.37 -1.47 10.05
N VAL A 96 -17.34 -2.15 9.46
CA VAL A 96 -18.37 -1.55 8.57
C VAL A 96 -19.76 -2.02 9.00
N PRO A 97 -20.83 -1.26 8.71
CA PRO A 97 -22.20 -1.72 8.93
C PRO A 97 -22.46 -3.07 8.26
N PHE A 98 -23.33 -3.88 8.87
CA PHE A 98 -23.63 -5.24 8.39
C PHE A 98 -24.13 -5.26 6.94
N ASP A 99 -24.89 -4.24 6.54
CA ASP A 99 -25.45 -4.13 5.19
C ASP A 99 -24.35 -3.90 4.13
N ASP A 100 -23.25 -3.24 4.50
CA ASP A 100 -22.13 -2.89 3.61
C ASP A 100 -21.04 -3.98 3.54
N PHE A 101 -21.17 -5.05 4.34
CA PHE A 101 -20.17 -6.10 4.46
C PHE A 101 -19.84 -6.80 3.13
N HIS A 102 -20.81 -6.91 2.22
CA HIS A 102 -20.62 -7.54 0.92
C HIS A 102 -19.72 -6.73 -0.01
N ASP A 103 -19.71 -5.40 0.13
CA ASP A 103 -18.86 -4.52 -0.66
C ASP A 103 -17.43 -4.48 -0.12
N ALA A 104 -17.29 -4.53 1.21
CA ALA A 104 -16.00 -4.56 1.91
C ALA A 104 -15.16 -5.81 1.58
N ARG A 105 -15.77 -6.92 1.15
CA ARG A 105 -15.06 -8.15 0.76
C ARG A 105 -14.31 -8.08 -0.57
N LYS A 106 -14.52 -7.04 -1.40
CA LYS A 106 -13.94 -6.97 -2.75
C LYS A 106 -12.41 -6.96 -2.76
N PHE A 107 -11.76 -6.59 -1.65
CA PHE A 107 -10.30 -6.50 -1.54
C PHE A 107 -9.66 -7.67 -0.76
N ALA A 108 -10.45 -8.47 -0.04
CA ALA A 108 -9.96 -9.46 0.94
C ALA A 108 -9.89 -10.91 0.42
N LEU A 109 -10.27 -11.18 -0.83
CA LEU A 109 -10.28 -12.53 -1.38
C LEU A 109 -8.99 -12.84 -2.16
N ILE A 110 -8.01 -13.38 -1.44
CA ILE A 110 -7.08 -14.36 -2.01
C ILE A 110 -7.53 -15.72 -1.44
N HIS A 111 -8.31 -16.45 -2.21
CA HIS A 111 -8.48 -17.90 -2.05
C HIS A 111 -7.59 -18.60 -3.08
#